data_AF-A0A7J8WRB4-F1
#
_entry.id   AF-A0A7J8WRB4-F1
#
_cell.length_a   1.000
_cell.length_b   1.000
_cell.length_c   1.000
_cell.angle_alpha   90.00
_cell.angle_beta   90.00
_cell.angle_gamma   90.00
#
_symmetry.space_group_name_H-M   'P 1'
#
loop_
_entity.id
_entity.type
_entity.pdbx_description
1 polymer ?
#
loop_
_entity_poly.entity_id
_entity_poly.type
_entity_poly.pdbx_seq_one_letter_code
_entity_poly.pdbx_strand_id
1 'polypeptide(L)' 'MICIDNSEWMRNGDYGPSRFQAQADAVNLICGAKTQSNPENTVGVLTMAGKGVRVLVTPTSDLGKILACMH' A
#
# COMPACT_ATOMS: atom_id res chain seq x y z
N MET A 1 6.74 -1.60 -7.26
CA MET A 1 6.60 -2.26 -5.94
C MET A 1 6.40 -1.19 -4.90
N ILE A 2 5.42 -1.35 -4.01
CA ILE A 2 5.13 -0.40 -2.93
C ILE A 2 5.39 -1.09 -1.60
N CYS A 3 6.23 -0.46 -0.77
CA CYS A 3 6.59 -0.95 0.55
C CYS A 3 5.92 -0.07 1.60
N ILE A 4 5.13 -0.69 2.47
CA ILE A 4 4.35 -0.01 3.51
C ILE A 4 5.00 -0.28 4.86
N ASP A 5 5.11 0.76 5.67
CA ASP A 5 5.53 0.60 7.05
C ASP A 5 4.29 0.34 7.92
N ASN A 6 4.27 -0.81 8.58
CA ASN A 6 3.25 -1.18 9.58
C ASN A 6 3.84 -1.24 10.99
N SER A 7 4.94 -0.50 11.24
CA SER A 7 5.54 -0.38 12.56
C SER A 7 4.59 0.30 13.56
N GLU A 8 4.88 0.15 14.85
CA GLU A 8 4.06 0.73 15.91
C GLU A 8 3.94 2.25 15.82
N TRP A 9 4.94 2.92 15.22
CA TRP A 9 4.96 4.37 14.97
C TRP A 9 3.89 4.83 13.97
N MET A 10 3.39 3.92 13.13
CA MET A 10 2.35 4.23 12.14
C MET A 10 0.94 4.18 12.72
N ARG A 11 0.80 3.79 13.99
CA ARG A 11 -0.44 3.96 14.77
C ARG A 11 -0.62 5.38 15.29
N ASN A 12 0.39 6.25 15.17
CA ASN A 12 0.28 7.63 15.62
C ASN A 12 -0.86 8.37 14.88
N GLY A 13 -1.60 9.17 15.64
CA GLY A 13 -2.72 10.00 15.16
C GLY A 13 -2.32 11.44 14.83
N ASP A 14 -1.03 11.73 14.68
CA ASP A 14 -0.52 13.04 14.26
C ASP A 14 -0.79 13.33 12.77
N TYR A 15 -1.22 12.31 12.03
CA TYR A 15 -1.79 12.44 10.70
C TYR A 15 -3.18 11.78 10.71
N GLY A 16 -4.22 12.55 10.39
CA GLY A 16 -5.61 12.06 10.41
C GLY A 16 -5.91 11.15 9.22
N PRO A 17 -6.68 10.06 9.38
CA PRO A 17 -7.24 9.50 10.62
C PRO A 17 -6.22 8.77 11.50
N SER A 18 -5.25 8.08 10.87
CA SER A 18 -4.00 7.60 11.46
C SER A 18 -2.94 7.59 10.36
N ARG A 19 -1.65 7.59 10.71
CA ARG A 19 -0.58 7.48 9.69
C ARG A 19 -0.76 6.24 8.81
N PHE A 20 -1.15 5.11 9.40
CA PHE A 20 -1.40 3.88 8.64
C PHE A 20 -2.56 4.02 7.64
N GLN A 21 -3.68 4.61 8.06
CA GLN A 21 -4.82 4.83 7.15
C GLN A 21 -4.44 5.79 6.01
N ALA A 22 -3.70 6.85 6.32
CA ALA A 22 -3.23 7.78 5.31
C ALA A 22 -2.24 7.15 4.33
N GLN A 23 -1.39 6.23 4.79
CA GLN A 23 -0.56 5.42 3.90
C GLN A 23 -1.43 4.57 2.98
N ALA A 24 -2.52 3.97 3.50
CA ALA A 24 -3.43 3.18 2.69
C ALA A 24 -4.01 3.98 1.50
N ASP A 25 -4.48 5.18 1.79
CA ASP A 25 -5.02 6.09 0.76
C ASP A 25 -3.94 6.53 -0.24
N ALA A 26 -2.73 6.83 0.24
CA ALA A 26 -1.61 7.21 -0.61
C ALA A 26 -1.23 6.09 -1.58
N VAL A 27 -1.20 4.84 -1.12
CA VAL A 27 -0.93 3.69 -1.99
C VAL A 27 -1.99 3.57 -3.08
N ASN A 28 -3.26 3.73 -2.76
CA ASN A 28 -4.34 3.67 -3.74
C ASN A 28 -4.18 4.73 -4.83
N LEU A 29 -3.84 5.96 -4.44
CA LEU A 29 -3.61 7.06 -5.36
C LEU A 29 -2.41 6.81 -6.27
N ILE A 30 -1.29 6.31 -5.71
CA ILE A 30 -0.09 5.98 -6.48
C ILE A 30 -0.36 4.83 -7.45
N CYS A 31 -1.05 3.78 -7.00
CA CYS A 31 -1.43 2.64 -7.85
C CYS A 31 -2.27 3.10 -9.03
N GLY A 32 -3.33 3.87 -8.78
CA GLY A 32 -4.18 4.43 -9.83
C GLY A 32 -3.39 5.28 -10.82
N ALA A 33 -2.53 6.18 -10.33
CA ALA A 33 -1.71 7.04 -11.18
C ALA A 33 -0.72 6.25 -12.05
N LYS A 34 -0.08 5.20 -11.50
CA LYS A 34 0.87 4.37 -12.25
C LYS A 34 0.19 3.47 -13.27
N THR A 35 -0.97 2.90 -12.95
CA THR A 35 -1.75 2.10 -13.91
C THR A 35 -2.32 2.96 -15.03
N GLN A 36 -2.76 4.20 -14.75
CA GLN A 36 -3.21 5.13 -15.79
C GLN A 36 -2.06 5.63 -16.67
N SER A 37 -0.87 5.83 -16.12
CA SER A 37 0.31 6.25 -16.87
C SER A 37 0.80 5.19 -17.86
N ASN A 38 0.67 3.90 -17.53
CA ASN A 38 0.92 2.80 -18.44
C ASN A 38 0.05 1.60 -18.03
N PRO A 39 -0.90 1.15 -18.88
CA PRO A 39 -1.78 0.01 -18.59
C PRO A 39 -1.05 -1.31 -18.30
N GLU A 40 0.20 -1.47 -18.76
CA GLU A 40 1.02 -2.67 -18.50
C GLU A 40 1.69 -2.65 -17.12
N ASN A 41 1.64 -1.52 -16.41
CA ASN A 41 2.20 -1.45 -15.07
C ASN A 41 1.46 -2.40 -14.13
N THR A 42 2.24 -3.19 -13.41
CA THR A 42 1.76 -4.01 -12.30
C THR A 42 2.26 -3.44 -10.99
N VAL A 43 1.42 -3.48 -9.97
CA VAL A 43 1.77 -3.02 -8.63
C VAL A 43 1.62 -4.18 -7.65
N GLY A 44 2.66 -4.40 -6.87
CA GLY A 44 2.62 -5.27 -5.70
C GLY A 44 2.80 -4.43 -4.45
N VAL A 45 2.26 -4.94 -3.34
CA VAL A 45 2.27 -4.30 -2.02
C VAL A 45 2.88 -5.26 -1.02
N LEU A 46 3.81 -4.76 -0.22
CA LEU A 46 4.48 -5.51 0.84
C LEU A 46 4.61 -4.65 2.10
N THR A 47 4.69 -5.30 3.26
CA THR A 47 4.95 -4.65 4.54
C THR A 47 6.32 -5.03 5.06
N MET A 48 7.04 -4.06 5.62
CA MET A 48 8.43 -4.23 6.03
C MET A 48 8.63 -4.31 7.56
N ALA A 49 7.63 -4.02 8.39
CA ALA A 49 7.80 -4.07 9.84
C ALA A 49 7.61 -5.48 10.41
N GLY A 50 8.22 -5.72 11.58
CA GLY A 50 8.17 -7.01 12.28
C GLY A 50 9.41 -7.86 12.04
N LYS A 51 9.23 -9.20 12.02
CA LYS A 51 10.34 -10.17 11.90
C LYS A 51 10.85 -10.39 10.47
N GLY A 52 10.22 -9.78 9.47
CA GLY A 52 10.59 -9.92 8.08
C GLY A 52 9.56 -9.31 7.13
N VAL A 53 9.90 -9.31 5.84
CA VAL A 53 9.04 -8.78 4.77
C VAL A 53 7.84 -9.69 4.55
N ARG A 54 6.64 -9.11 4.49
CA ARG A 54 5.42 -9.83 4.13
C ARG A 54 4.83 -9.27 2.85
N VAL A 55 4.62 -10.13 1.85
CA VAL A 55 3.92 -9.76 0.62
C VAL A 55 2.42 -9.81 0.88
N LEU A 56 1.73 -8.67 0.70
CA LEU A 56 0.28 -8.59 0.81
C LEU A 56 -0.39 -8.87 -0.53
N VAL A 57 0.16 -8.29 -1.59
CA VAL A 57 -0.32 -8.44 -2.97
C VAL A 57 0.87 -8.62 -3.89
N THR A 58 0.87 -9.71 -4.66
CA THR A 58 1.81 -9.93 -5.76
C THR A 58 1.55 -8.91 -6.88
N PRO A 59 2.56 -8.55 -7.69
CA PRO A 59 2.38 -7.64 -8.83
C PRO A 59 1.12 -7.96 -9.66
N THR A 60 0.18 -7.03 -9.68
CA THR A 60 -1.10 -7.16 -10.38
C THR A 60 -1.53 -5.81 -10.97
N SER A 61 -2.32 -5.83 -12.04
CA SER A 61 -3.02 -4.66 -12.58
C SER A 61 -4.41 -4.45 -11.94
N ASP A 62 -4.88 -5.42 -11.15
CA ASP A 62 -6.16 -5.39 -10.45
C ASP A 62 -6.11 -4.49 -9.20
N LEU A 63 -6.64 -3.27 -9.35
CA LEU A 63 -6.76 -2.29 -8.27
C LEU A 63 -7.64 -2.78 -7.11
N GLY A 64 -8.64 -3.64 -7.37
CA GLY A 64 -9.53 -4.17 -6.33
C GLY A 64 -8.79 -5.05 -5.32
N LYS A 65 -7.85 -5.88 -5.79
CA LYS A 65 -6.98 -6.69 -4.92
C LYS A 65 -6.05 -5.83 -4.07
N ILE A 66 -5.56 -4.71 -4.62
CA ILE A 66 -4.70 -3.77 -3.91
C ILE A 66 -5.48 -3.04 -2.81
N LEU A 67 -6.71 -2.62 -3.11
CA LEU A 67 -7.59 -1.95 -2.14
C LEU A 67 -7.99 -2.87 -0.98
N ALA A 68 -8.29 -4.13 -1.28
CA ALA A 68 -8.75 -5.10 -0.29
C ALA A 68 -7.64 -5.55 0.69
N CYS A 69 -6.36 -5.39 0.35
CA CYS A 69 -5.26 -5.88 1.20
C CYS A 69 -4.91 -4.93 2.36
N MET A 70 -5.51 -3.75 2.38
CA MET A 70 -5.21 -2.64 3.30
C MET A 70 -6.36 -2.33 4.27
N HIS A 71 -7.42 -3.13 4.21
CA HIS A 71 -8.59 -3.09 5.08
C HIS A 71 -8.46 -4.04 6.28
#